data_AF-A0A939FBJ3-F1
#
_entry.id   AF-A0A939FBJ3-F1
#
_cell.length_a   1.000
_cell.length_b   1.000
_cell.length_c   1.000
_cell.angle_alpha   90.00
_cell.angle_beta   90.00
_cell.angle_gamma   90.00
#
_symmetry.space_group_name_H-M   'P 1'
#
loop_
_entity.id
_entity.type
_entity.pdbx_description
1 polymer ?
#
loop_
_entity_poly.entity_id
_entity_poly.type
_entity_poly.pdbx_seq_one_letter_code
_entity_poly.pdbx_strand_id
1 'polypeptide(L)' 'MSKRDVFEYALVRVVPRVERGELFNAGVVVYCRAKSFVAARTHLDEAKLAVLDPGADVAGVRAALYAVEG' A
#
# COMPACT_ATOMS: atom_id res chain seq x y z
N MET A 1 16.14 -28.58 -12.05
CA MET A 1 15.04 -27.87 -11.33
C MET A 1 15.45 -26.43 -11.15
N SER A 2 14.68 -25.45 -11.63
CA SER A 2 15.01 -24.03 -11.39
C SER A 2 14.96 -23.74 -9.89
N LYS A 3 15.99 -23.11 -9.36
CA LYS A 3 16.01 -22.67 -7.96
C LYS A 3 14.88 -21.64 -7.77
N ARG A 4 14.04 -21.82 -6.76
CA ARG A 4 13.01 -20.82 -6.39
C ARG A 4 13.66 -19.83 -5.45
N ASP A 5 13.52 -18.53 -5.74
CA ASP A 5 13.92 -17.46 -4.83
C ASP A 5 12.75 -17.08 -3.92
N VAL A 6 13.06 -16.75 -2.66
CA VAL A 6 12.06 -16.29 -1.69
C VAL A 6 11.77 -14.81 -1.92
N PHE A 7 10.48 -14.48 -1.95
CA PHE A 7 9.97 -13.12 -1.95
C PHE A 7 9.22 -12.88 -0.64
N GLU A 8 9.54 -11.76 0.00
CA GLU A 8 8.84 -11.25 1.16
C GLU A 8 7.98 -10.07 0.72
N TYR A 9 6.83 -9.88 1.39
CA TYR A 9 5.96 -8.76 1.09
C TYR A 9 5.38 -8.13 2.34
N ALA A 10 5.14 -6.83 2.26
CA ALA A 10 4.42 -6.07 3.26
C ALA A 10 3.26 -5.32 2.58
N LEU A 11 2.11 -5.27 3.24
CA LEU A 11 0.95 -4.53 2.74
C LEU A 11 1.07 -3.06 3.16
N VAL A 12 0.82 -2.16 2.21
CA VAL A 12 0.57 -0.76 2.48
C VAL A 12 -0.94 -0.60 2.65
N ARG A 13 -1.36 -0.01 3.77
CA ARG A 13 -2.77 0.13 4.13
C ARG A 13 -3.11 1.58 4.42
N VAL A 14 -4.28 1.99 3.95
CA VAL A 14 -4.86 3.28 4.30
C VAL A 14 -5.76 3.06 5.51
N VAL A 15 -5.63 3.95 6.50
CA VAL A 15 -6.48 4.04 7.69
C VAL A 15 -7.17 5.40 7.62
N PRO A 16 -8.37 5.50 7.01
CA PRO A 16 -9.03 6.78 6.78
C PRO A 16 -9.33 7.54 8.07
N ARG A 17 -9.72 6.79 9.12
CA ARG A 17 -10.06 7.33 10.43
C ARG A 17 -9.56 6.41 11.53
N VAL A 18 -8.49 6.85 12.21
CA VAL A 18 -7.78 6.05 13.23
C VAL A 18 -8.72 5.58 14.34
N GLU A 19 -9.62 6.47 14.80
CA GLU A 19 -10.56 6.21 15.89
C GLU A 19 -11.49 5.02 15.65
N ARG A 20 -11.79 4.72 14.36
CA ARG A 20 -12.69 3.63 13.96
C ARG A 20 -11.96 2.31 13.74
N GLY A 21 -10.62 2.34 13.64
CA GLY A 21 -9.80 1.16 13.36
C GLY A 21 -10.03 0.53 11.98
N GLU A 22 -10.72 1.22 11.07
CA GLU A 22 -10.99 0.74 9.72
C GLU A 22 -9.78 0.92 8.81
N LEU A 23 -9.52 -0.08 7.97
CA LEU A 23 -8.36 -0.09 7.09
C LEU A 23 -8.63 -0.89 5.82
N PHE A 24 -7.96 -0.52 4.74
CA PHE A 24 -7.97 -1.29 3.50
C PHE A 24 -6.58 -1.28 2.84
N ASN A 25 -6.30 -2.33 2.06
CA ASN A 25 -5.04 -2.43 1.33
C ASN A 25 -5.01 -1.41 0.18
N ALA A 26 -3.93 -0.66 0.09
CA ALA A 26 -3.70 0.36 -0.93
C ALA A 26 -2.34 0.20 -1.61
N GLY A 27 -1.61 -0.88 -1.31
CA GLY A 27 -0.36 -1.20 -2.00
C GLY A 27 0.35 -2.39 -1.39
N VAL A 28 1.49 -2.71 -1.99
CA VAL A 28 2.38 -3.78 -1.56
C VAL A 28 3.83 -3.37 -1.79
N VAL A 29 4.68 -3.68 -0.83
CA VAL A 29 6.14 -3.68 -0.99
C VAL A 29 6.58 -5.12 -1.15
N VAL A 30 7.37 -5.39 -2.18
CA VAL A 30 7.92 -6.72 -2.48
C VAL A 30 9.44 -6.65 -2.42
N TYR A 31 10.04 -7.57 -1.67
CA TYR A 31 11.47 -7.67 -1.46
C TYR A 31 11.98 -9.07 -1.79
N CYS A 32 13.15 -9.16 -2.43
CA CYS A 32 13.87 -10.40 -2.65
C CYS A 32 15.38 -10.18 -2.51
N ARG A 33 15.96 -10.71 -1.43
CA ARG A 33 17.39 -10.61 -1.16
C ARG A 33 18.25 -11.25 -2.25
N ALA A 34 17.87 -12.46 -2.69
CA ALA A 34 18.62 -13.22 -3.69
C ALA A 34 18.76 -12.47 -5.03
N LYS A 35 17.80 -11.59 -5.34
CA LYS A 35 17.76 -10.79 -6.56
C LYS A 35 18.18 -9.33 -6.37
N SER A 36 18.57 -8.92 -5.16
CA SER A 36 18.77 -7.51 -4.79
C SER A 36 17.59 -6.62 -5.25
N PHE A 37 16.38 -7.14 -5.10
CA PHE A 37 15.17 -6.52 -5.63
C PHE A 37 14.32 -5.95 -4.50
N VAL A 38 13.88 -4.71 -4.67
CA VAL A 38 12.83 -4.09 -3.88
C VAL A 38 11.96 -3.25 -4.81
N ALA A 39 10.64 -3.37 -4.67
CA ALA A 39 9.70 -2.52 -5.40
C ALA A 39 8.44 -2.32 -4.56
N ALA A 40 7.82 -1.17 -4.72
CA ALA A 40 6.49 -0.90 -4.19
C ALA A 40 5.53 -0.53 -5.32
N ARG A 41 4.28 -0.94 -5.17
CA ARG A 41 3.17 -0.54 -6.04
C ARG A 41 1.96 -0.23 -5.17
N THR A 42 1.28 0.85 -5.52
CA THR A 42 0.16 1.41 -4.79
C THR A 42 -1.01 1.67 -5.71
N HIS A 43 -2.20 1.63 -5.13
CA HIS A 43 -3.45 1.94 -5.80
C HIS A 43 -4.43 2.47 -4.75
N LEU A 44 -4.89 3.71 -4.94
CA LEU A 44 -5.93 4.30 -4.11
C LEU A 44 -7.30 4.05 -4.72
N ASP A 45 -8.12 3.28 -4.01
CA ASP A 45 -9.56 3.17 -4.28
C ASP A 45 -10.29 4.33 -3.58
N GLU A 46 -10.53 5.41 -4.32
CA GLU A 46 -11.19 6.61 -3.79
C GLU A 46 -12.63 6.35 -3.36
N ALA A 47 -13.32 5.39 -3.99
CA ALA A 47 -14.69 5.04 -3.61
C ALA A 47 -14.71 4.39 -2.22
N LYS A 48 -13.79 3.47 -1.94
CA LYS A 48 -13.65 2.90 -0.58
C LYS A 48 -13.25 3.95 0.44
N LEU A 49 -12.32 4.84 0.08
CA LEU A 49 -11.91 5.93 0.96
C LEU A 49 -13.11 6.81 1.35
N ALA A 50 -13.91 7.23 0.38
CA ALA A 50 -15.09 8.07 0.61
C ALA A 50 -16.20 7.36 1.41
N VAL A 51 -16.35 6.03 1.25
CA VAL A 51 -17.31 5.24 2.04
C VAL A 51 -16.89 5.15 3.51
N LEU A 52 -15.59 5.00 3.79
CA LEU A 52 -15.06 4.89 5.15
C LEU A 52 -14.95 6.25 5.85
N ASP A 53 -14.51 7.28 5.10
CA ASP A 53 -14.46 8.65 5.57
C ASP A 53 -14.74 9.64 4.41
N PRO A 54 -15.96 10.19 4.30
CA PRO A 54 -16.31 11.16 3.27
C PRO A 54 -15.49 12.47 3.32
N GLY A 55 -14.84 12.76 4.46
CA GLY A 55 -14.02 13.95 4.67
C GLY A 55 -12.52 13.72 4.49
N ALA A 56 -12.10 12.52 4.06
CA ALA A 56 -10.69 12.20 3.89
C ALA A 56 -10.01 13.07 2.81
N ASP A 57 -8.77 13.49 3.08
CA ASP A 57 -7.92 14.16 2.10
C ASP A 57 -7.39 13.18 1.06
N VAL A 58 -8.15 13.01 -0.03
CA VAL A 58 -7.79 12.14 -1.15
C VAL A 58 -6.43 12.50 -1.75
N ALA A 59 -6.13 13.80 -1.87
CA ALA A 59 -4.89 14.26 -2.47
C ALA A 59 -3.68 13.93 -1.57
N GLY A 60 -3.80 14.17 -0.26
CA GLY A 60 -2.78 13.82 0.73
C GLY A 60 -2.54 12.31 0.80
N VAL A 61 -3.59 11.50 0.82
CA VAL A 61 -3.47 10.03 0.82
C VAL A 61 -2.78 9.54 -0.46
N ARG A 62 -3.14 10.09 -1.62
CA ARG A 62 -2.51 9.77 -2.90
C ARG A 62 -1.03 10.13 -2.91
N ALA A 63 -0.67 11.33 -2.43
CA ALA A 63 0.70 11.76 -2.31
C ALA A 63 1.52 10.86 -1.39
N ALA A 64 0.96 10.47 -0.24
CA ALA A 64 1.59 9.54 0.70
C ALA A 64 1.82 8.16 0.08
N LEU A 65 0.86 7.63 -0.68
CA LEU A 65 1.01 6.36 -1.39
C LEU A 65 2.10 6.44 -2.47
N TYR A 66 2.12 7.50 -3.29
CA TYR A 66 3.18 7.67 -4.28
C TYR A 66 4.57 7.79 -3.67
N ALA A 67 4.71 8.43 -2.51
CA ALA A 67 5.99 8.50 -1.80
C ALA A 67 6.53 7.12 -1.38
N VAL A 68 5.67 6.09 -1.27
CA VAL A 68 6.11 4.71 -0.98
C VAL A 68 6.70 4.03 -2.22
N GLU A 69 6.33 4.46 -3.43
CA GLU A 69 6.82 3.85 -4.68
C GLU A 69 8.27 4.18 -5.04
N GLY A 70 8.80 5.30 -4.52
CA GLY A 70 10.14 5.83 -4.81
C GLY A 70 10.13 6.98 -5.79
#